data_AF-A0AAE8QK02-F1
#
_entry.id   AF-A0AAE8QK02-F1
#
_cell.length_a   1.000
_cell.length_b   1.000
_cell.length_c   1.000
_cell.angle_alpha   90.00
_cell.angle_beta   90.00
_cell.angle_gamma   90.00
#
_symmetry.space_group_name_H-M   'P 1'
#
loop_
_entity.id
_entity.type
_entity.pdbx_description
1 polymer ?
#
loop_
_entity_poly.entity_id
_entity_poly.type
_entity_poly.pdbx_seq_one_letter_code
_entity_poly.pdbx_strand_id
1 'polypeptide(L)' 'MLSLPTLSLADAKRVIAAAEAESSTQGQPSNIAVVDAGGNLVAHVRMD' A
#
# COMPACT_ATOMS: atom_id res chain seq x y z
N MET A 1 -6.99 26.95 -4.46
CA MET A 1 -6.17 25.88 -3.88
C MET A 1 -6.89 24.57 -4.19
N LEU A 2 -6.32 23.71 -5.03
CA LEU A 2 -6.92 22.41 -5.36
C LEU A 2 -6.59 21.44 -4.22
N SER A 3 -7.62 20.91 -3.54
CA SER A 3 -7.44 19.80 -2.60
C SER A 3 -7.49 18.52 -3.42
N LEU A 4 -6.37 17.81 -3.53
CA LEU A 4 -6.36 16.46 -4.07
C LEU A 4 -6.89 15.53 -2.97
N PRO A 5 -7.89 14.67 -3.24
CA PRO A 5 -8.27 13.62 -2.31
C PRO A 5 -7.04 12.76 -2.04
N THR A 6 -6.60 12.72 -0.78
CA THR A 6 -5.43 11.94 -0.36
C THR A 6 -5.86 10.63 0.28
N LEU A 7 -5.01 9.61 0.15
CA LEU A 7 -5.23 8.28 0.68
C LEU A 7 -5.01 8.28 2.19
N SER A 8 -5.94 7.75 2.97
CA SER A 8 -5.75 7.64 4.41
C SER A 8 -4.83 6.45 4.76
N LEU A 9 -4.24 6.47 5.96
CA LEU A 9 -3.50 5.33 6.48
C LEU A 9 -4.36 4.05 6.57
N ALA A 10 -5.66 4.19 6.84
CA ALA A 10 -6.58 3.06 6.87
C ALA A 10 -6.74 2.42 5.50
N ASP A 11 -6.84 3.23 4.44
CA ASP A 11 -6.92 2.74 3.06
C ASP A 11 -5.61 2.06 2.63
N ALA A 12 -4.47 2.66 2.96
CA ALA A 12 -3.16 2.08 2.68
C ALA A 12 -3.00 0.70 3.34
N LYS A 13 -3.43 0.54 4.59
CA LYS A 13 -3.42 -0.75 5.29
C LYS A 13 -4.32 -1.80 4.61
N ARG A 14 -5.50 -1.41 4.13
CA ARG A 14 -6.39 -2.32 3.38
C ARG A 14 -5.75 -2.80 2.08
N VAL A 15 -5.08 -1.91 1.36
CA VAL A 15 -4.36 -2.24 0.12
C VAL A 15 -3.19 -3.19 0.39
N ILE A 16 -2.40 -2.91 1.43
CA ILE A 16 -1.28 -3.78 1.83
C ILE A 16 -1.78 -5.18 2.17
N ALA A 17 -2.81 -5.31 3.00
CA ALA A 17 -3.35 -6.62 3.37
C ALA A 17 -3.85 -7.43 2.16
N ALA A 18 -4.47 -6.77 1.17
CA ALA A 18 -4.89 -7.43 -0.07
C ALA A 18 -3.68 -7.89 -0.91
N ALA A 19 -2.64 -7.07 -1.02
CA ALA A 19 -1.43 -7.41 -1.73
C ALA A 19 -0.65 -8.54 -1.05
N GLU A 20 -0.53 -8.53 0.28
CA GLU A 20 0.09 -9.62 1.05
C GLU A 20 -0.64 -10.95 0.87
N ALA A 21 -1.98 -10.93 0.85
CA ALA A 21 -2.78 -12.12 0.62
C ALA A 21 -2.51 -12.72 -0.77
N GLU A 22 -2.47 -11.88 -1.81
CA GLU A 22 -2.18 -12.32 -3.17
C GLU A 22 -0.72 -12.75 -3.37
N SER A 23 0.24 -12.05 -2.78
CA SER A 23 1.64 -12.51 -2.77
C SER A 23 1.78 -13.87 -2.10
N SER A 24 1.01 -14.12 -1.03
CA SER A 24 0.96 -15.42 -0.36
C SER A 24 0.33 -16.51 -1.24
N THR A 25 -0.73 -16.20 -2.01
CA THR A 25 -1.35 -17.18 -2.93
C THR A 25 -0.40 -17.57 -4.05
N GLN A 26 0.44 -16.64 -4.52
CA GLN A 26 1.44 -16.88 -5.55
C GLN A 26 2.73 -17.51 -5.00
N GLY A 27 2.88 -17.61 -3.68
CA GLY A 27 4.09 -18.14 -3.04
C GLY A 27 5.33 -17.25 -3.23
N GLN A 28 5.14 -15.97 -3.51
CA GLN A 28 6.21 -15.01 -3.79
C GLN A 28 6.14 -13.82 -2.82
N PRO A 29 6.96 -13.83 -1.75
CA PRO A 29 7.11 -12.66 -0.88
C PRO A 29 7.46 -11.42 -1.69
N SER A 30 6.81 -10.30 -1.34
CA SER A 30 6.89 -9.05 -2.09
C SER A 30 7.12 -7.85 -1.17
N ASN A 31 7.74 -6.81 -1.72
CA ASN A 31 7.78 -5.49 -1.10
C ASN A 31 6.58 -4.68 -1.57
N ILE A 32 5.79 -4.17 -0.63
CA ILE A 32 4.55 -3.44 -0.92
C ILE A 32 4.69 -2.02 -0.36
N ALA A 33 4.62 -1.03 -1.24
CA ALA A 33 4.65 0.39 -0.88
C ALA A 33 3.41 1.10 -1.43
N VAL A 34 2.78 1.91 -0.59
CA VAL A 34 1.60 2.69 -0.94
C VAL A 34 1.92 4.17 -0.81
N VAL A 35 1.68 4.93 -1.89
CA VAL A 35 1.90 6.37 -1.97
C VAL A 35 0.59 7.11 -2.19
N ASP A 36 0.51 8.37 -1.75
CA ASP A 36 -0.62 9.25 -2.05
C ASP A 36 -0.52 9.86 -3.46
N ALA A 37 -1.51 10.68 -3.84
CA ALA A 37 -1.54 11.34 -5.14
C ALA A 37 -0.38 12.32 -5.37
N GLY A 38 0.29 12.77 -4.31
CA GLY A 38 1.49 13.61 -4.36
C GLY A 38 2.79 12.80 -4.43
N GLY A 39 2.72 11.47 -4.43
CA GLY A 39 3.88 10.59 -4.38
C GLY A 39 4.50 10.46 -2.98
N ASN A 40 3.83 10.96 -1.94
CA ASN A 40 4.31 10.80 -0.57
C ASN A 40 4.06 9.38 -0.09
N LEU A 41 5.08 8.75 0.50
CA LEU A 41 4.95 7.43 1.09
C LEU A 41 3.98 7.46 2.27
N VAL A 42 2.92 6.66 2.19
CA VAL A 42 1.91 6.52 3.23
C VAL A 42 2.21 5.33 4.12
N ALA A 43 2.55 4.18 3.51
CA ALA A 43 2.91 2.96 4.23
C ALA A 43 3.77 2.04 3.35
N HIS A 44 4.60 1.22 3.99
CA HIS A 44 5.41 0.20 3.33
C HIS A 44 5.53 -1.04 4.22
N VAL A 45 5.51 -2.22 3.61
CA VAL A 45 5.84 -3.50 4.23
C VAL A 45 6.74 -4.30 3.28
N ARG A 46 7.67 -5.05 3.86
CA ARG A 46 8.40 -6.12 3.19
C ARG A 46 7.90 -7.43 3.78
N MET A 47 7.39 -8.31 2.92
CA MET A 47 7.18 -9.71 3.30
C MET A 47 8.56 -10.38 3.37
N ASP A 48 8.88 -10.96 4.52
CA ASP A 48 10.12 -11.67 4.85
C ASP A 48 10.33 -12.97 4.05
#